data_AF-A0A928YM91-F1
#
_entry.id   AF-A0A928YM91-F1
#
_cell.length_a   1.000
_cell.length_b   1.000
_cell.length_c   1.000
_cell.angle_alpha   90.00
_cell.angle_beta   90.00
_cell.angle_gamma   90.00
#
_symmetry.space_group_name_H-M   'P 1'
#
loop_
_entity.id
_entity.type
_entity.pdbx_description
1 polymer ?
#
loop_
_entity_poly.entity_id
_entity_poly.type
_entity_poly.pdbx_seq_one_letter_code
_entity_poly.pdbx_strand_id
1 'polypeptide(L)' 'FAPTILNAANEVAVAAFLATQIGFLDIERVVAESLSSAPVSTATLPAISPAHYSLEAIITCDTETRKFCTNLIQNRL' A
#
# COMPACT_ATOMS: atom_id res chain seq x y z
N PHE A 1 6.40 6.81 -4.91
CA PHE A 1 5.35 7.00 -3.89
C PHE A 1 5.55 6.09 -2.67
N ALA A 2 6.78 5.69 -2.33
CA ALA A 2 7.02 4.76 -1.21
C ALA A 2 6.45 5.23 0.14
N PRO A 3 6.54 6.53 0.53
CA PRO A 3 5.91 6.99 1.78
C PRO A 3 4.38 6.82 1.78
N THR A 4 3.72 7.08 0.65
CA THR A 4 2.27 6.90 0.49
C THR A 4 1.88 5.42 0.62
N ILE A 5 2.62 4.53 -0.04
CA ILE A 5 2.41 3.08 0.05
C ILE A 5 2.57 2.61 1.50
N LEU A 6 3.66 3.01 2.16
CA LEU A 6 3.93 2.63 3.54
C LEU A 6 2.83 3.09 4.49
N ASN A 7 2.38 4.35 4.37
CA ASN A 7 1.34 4.89 5.23
C ASN A 7 0.00 4.15 5.03
N ALA A 8 -0.42 3.98 3.77
CA ALA A 8 -1.66 3.29 3.44
C ALA A 8 -1.64 1.82 3.89
N ALA A 9 -0.53 1.12 3.68
CA ALA A 9 -0.37 -0.28 4.10
C ALA A 9 -0.40 -0.42 5.63
N ASN A 10 0.30 0.47 6.35
CA ASN A 10 0.31 0.47 7.80
C ASN A 10 -1.10 0.71 8.38
N GLU A 11 -1.87 1.65 7.83
CA GLU A 11 -3.24 1.91 8.29
C GLU A 11 -4.16 0.70 8.10
N VAL A 12 -4.12 0.05 6.93
CA VAL A 12 -4.95 -1.14 6.66
C VAL A 12 -4.53 -2.31 7.55
N ALA A 13 -3.23 -2.55 7.71
CA ALA A 13 -2.72 -3.64 8.54
C ALA A 13 -3.01 -3.42 10.03
N VAL A 14 -2.82 -2.21 10.55
CA VAL A 14 -3.17 -1.87 11.93
C VAL A 14 -4.67 -1.99 12.17
N ALA A 15 -5.51 -1.54 11.23
CA ALA A 15 -6.97 -1.72 11.34
C ALA A 15 -7.35 -3.21 11.41
N ALA A 16 -6.71 -4.06 10.59
CA ALA A 16 -6.92 -5.50 10.61
C ALA A 16 -6.42 -6.14 11.93
N PHE A 17 -5.28 -5.69 12.46
CA PHE A 17 -4.76 -6.15 13.75
C PHE A 17 -5.71 -5.77 14.89
N LEU A 18 -6.19 -4.53 14.94
CA LEU A 18 -7.18 -4.07 15.92
C LEU A 18 -8.51 -4.82 15.80
N ALA A 19 -8.87 -5.24 14.59
CA ALA A 19 -10.02 -6.10 14.32
C ALA A 19 -9.76 -7.59 14.58
N THR A 20 -8.61 -7.97 15.16
CA THR A 20 -8.19 -9.36 15.45
C THR A 20 -8.12 -10.27 14.22
N GLN A 21 -7.94 -9.70 13.02
CA GLN A 21 -7.87 -10.45 11.77
C GLN A 21 -6.46 -10.97 11.50
N ILE A 22 -5.42 -10.25 11.89
CA ILE A 22 -4.01 -10.61 11.68
C ILE A 22 -3.21 -10.53 12.99
N GLY A 23 -2.06 -11.19 13.04
CA GLY A 23 -1.13 -11.10 14.16
C GLY A 23 -0.27 -9.83 14.13
N PHE A 24 0.43 -9.54 15.23
CA PHE A 24 1.29 -8.35 15.31
C PHE A 24 2.38 -8.35 14.23
N LEU A 25 3.02 -9.50 14.00
CA LEU A 25 4.08 -9.66 13.00
C LEU A 25 3.58 -9.72 11.54
N ASP A 26 2.27 -9.72 11.35
CA ASP A 26 1.70 -9.65 10.00
C ASP A 26 1.63 -8.20 9.51
N ILE A 27 1.75 -7.22 10.42
CA ILE A 27 1.77 -5.80 10.07
C ILE A 27 3.00 -5.48 9.21
N GLU A 28 4.20 -5.85 9.65
CA GLU A 28 5.40 -5.62 8.85
C GLU A 28 5.42 -6.46 7.58
N ARG A 29 4.83 -7.66 7.57
CA ARG A 29 4.70 -8.48 6.36
C ARG A 29 3.85 -7.80 5.31
N VAL A 30 2.66 -7.32 5.68
CA VAL A 30 1.78 -6.58 4.75
C VAL A 30 2.45 -5.32 4.23
N VAL A 31 3.15 -4.56 5.08
CA VAL A 31 3.88 -3.35 4.67
C VAL A 31 5.03 -3.70 3.72
N ALA A 32 5.83 -4.72 4.04
CA ALA A 32 6.96 -5.16 3.23
C ALA A 32 6.50 -5.70 1.87
N GLU A 33 5.44 -6.51 1.84
CA GLU A 33 4.84 -7.01 0.60
C GLU A 33 4.25 -5.88 -0.25
N SER A 34 3.60 -4.89 0.36
CA SER A 34 3.06 -3.73 -0.36
C SER A 34 4.16 -2.90 -1.02
N LEU A 35 5.29 -2.71 -0.32
CA LEU A 35 6.46 -2.03 -0.87
C LEU A 35 7.18 -2.86 -1.96
N SER A 36 7.19 -4.19 -1.81
CA SER A 36 7.89 -5.11 -2.72
C SER A 36 7.09 -5.47 -3.97
N SER A 37 5.76 -5.54 -3.86
CA SER A 37 4.85 -5.95 -4.93
C SER A 37 4.81 -4.95 -6.09
N ALA A 38 5.36 -3.74 -5.91
CA ALA A 38 5.46 -2.70 -6.91
C ALA A 38 4.26 -2.54 -7.88
N PRO A 39 2.96 -2.74 -7.53
CA PRO A 39 1.88 -2.53 -8.50
C PRO A 39 1.69 -1.04 -8.77
N VAL A 40 2.17 -0.19 -7.84
CA VAL A 40 2.39 1.23 -8.04
C VAL A 40 3.77 1.47 -8.65
N SER A 41 4.11 0.65 -9.66
CA SER A 41 5.30 0.86 -10.46
C SER A 41 5.12 2.18 -11.18
N THR A 42 6.15 3.00 -11.16
CA THR A 42 6.30 4.23 -11.94
C THR A 42 6.23 4.01 -13.47
N ALA A 43 5.87 2.80 -13.91
CA ALA A 43 5.65 2.38 -15.29
C ALA A 43 4.18 2.55 -15.76
N THR A 44 3.19 2.49 -14.86
CA THR A 44 1.78 2.82 -15.17
C THR A 44 1.44 4.28 -14.88
N LEU A 45 2.28 4.95 -14.10
CA LEU A 45 2.26 6.40 -13.95
C LEU A 45 3.10 7.00 -15.08
N PRO A 46 2.62 8.01 -15.81
CA PRO A 46 3.40 8.65 -16.86
C PRO A 46 4.76 9.07 -16.29
N ALA A 47 5.82 8.87 -17.07
CA ALA A 47 7.21 9.13 -16.70
C ALA A 47 7.31 10.37 -15.81
N ILE A 48 7.60 10.14 -14.54
CA ILE A 48 7.46 11.15 -13.49
C ILE A 48 8.64 12.11 -13.63
N SER A 49 8.42 13.22 -14.34
CA SER A 49 9.25 14.41 -14.16
C SER A 49 8.97 14.96 -12.75
N PRO A 50 9.97 15.48 -12.00
CA PRO A 50 9.78 16.10 -10.68
C PRO A 50 8.69 17.19 -10.63
N ALA A 51 8.27 17.70 -11.79
CA ALA A 51 7.18 18.66 -11.96
C ALA A 51 5.75 18.04 -11.91
N HIS A 52 5.59 16.72 -11.81
CA HIS A 52 4.30 16.02 -11.96
C HIS A 52 3.90 15.15 -10.73
N TYR A 53 4.25 15.57 -9.52
CA TYR A 53 3.58 15.04 -8.32
C TYR A 53 2.21 15.71 -8.16
N SER A 54 1.17 15.09 -8.69
CA SER A 54 -0.20 15.57 -8.54
C SER A 54 -0.89 14.93 -7.34
N LEU A 55 -1.91 15.60 -6.81
CA LEU A 55 -2.75 15.05 -5.74
C LEU A 55 -3.43 13.75 -6.19
N GLU A 56 -3.87 13.71 -7.45
CA GLU A 56 -4.50 12.53 -8.06
C GLU A 56 -3.56 11.33 -8.05
N ALA A 57 -2.27 11.52 -8.38
CA ALA A 57 -1.29 10.43 -8.36
C ALA A 57 -1.08 9.87 -6.93
N ILE A 58 -1.10 10.73 -5.92
CA ILE A 58 -1.02 10.32 -4.51
C ILE A 58 -2.28 9.53 -4.11
N ILE A 59 -3.47 10.03 -4.47
CA ILE A 59 -4.76 9.37 -4.17
C ILE A 59 -4.84 8.01 -4.86
N THR A 60 -4.44 7.90 -6.13
CA THR A 60 -4.42 6.63 -6.86
C THR A 60 -3.46 5.65 -6.20
N CYS A 61 -2.25 6.10 -5.83
CA CYS A 61 -1.29 5.26 -5.12
C CYS A 61 -1.84 4.75 -3.78
N ASP A 62 -2.45 5.61 -2.97
CA ASP A 62 -3.06 5.23 -1.69
C ASP A 62 -4.19 4.21 -1.91
N THR A 63 -5.13 4.50 -2.81
CA THR A 63 -6.30 3.66 -3.09
C THR A 63 -5.89 2.26 -3.56
N GLU A 64 -4.96 2.17 -4.52
CA GLU A 64 -4.49 0.88 -5.02
C GLU A 64 -3.71 0.10 -3.95
N THR A 65 -2.94 0.79 -3.11
CA THR A 65 -2.25 0.14 -1.99
C THR A 65 -3.26 -0.44 -0.99
N ARG A 66 -4.33 0.29 -0.65
CA ARG A 66 -5.37 -0.22 0.27
C ARG A 66 -6.07 -1.44 -0.30
N LYS A 67 -6.39 -1.42 -1.59
CA LYS A 67 -6.99 -2.56 -2.31
C LYS A 67 -6.06 -3.77 -2.28
N PHE A 68 -4.77 -3.57 -2.57
CA PHE A 68 -3.76 -4.62 -2.49
C PHE A 68 -3.67 -5.20 -1.07
N CYS A 69 -3.52 -4.37 -0.04
CA CYS A 69 -3.43 -4.82 1.35
C CYS A 69 -4.68 -5.59 1.79
N THR A 70 -5.87 -5.09 1.42
CA THR A 70 -7.14 -5.75 1.75
C THR A 70 -7.21 -7.12 1.11
N ASN A 71 -6.85 -7.23 -0.17
CA ASN A 71 -6.78 -8.53 -0.86
C ASN A 71 -5.72 -9.44 -0.26
N LEU A 72 -4.54 -8.91 0.07
CA LEU A 72 -3.48 -9.68 0.71
C LEU A 72 -3.91 -10.22 2.07
N ILE A 73 -4.63 -9.44 2.88
CA ILE A 73 -5.14 -9.87 4.19
C ILE A 73 -6.33 -10.84 4.05
N GLN A 74 -7.18 -10.68 3.04
CA GLN A 74 -8.33 -11.56 2.81
C GLN A 74 -7.92 -12.91 2.22
N ASN A 75 -6.95 -12.88 1.30
CA ASN A 75 -6.34 -14.08 0.76
C ASN A 75 -5.27 -14.66 1.71
N ARG A 76 -4.91 -13.85 2.73
CA ARG A 76 -3.79 -13.96 3.67
C ARG A 76 -2.46 -14.19 2.92
N LEU A 77 -1.33 -13.74 3.44
CA LEU A 77 -0.37 -14.71 3.98
C LEU A 77 -0.73 -16.19 3.79
#